data_AF-W9ZWM3-F1
#
_entry.id   AF-W9ZWM3-F1
#
_cell.length_a   1.000
_cell.length_b   1.000
_cell.length_c   1.000
_cell.angle_alpha   90.00
_cell.angle_beta   90.00
_cell.angle_gamma   90.00
#
_symmetry.space_group_name_H-M   'P 1'
#
loop_
_entity.id
_entity.type
_entity.pdbx_description
1 polymer ?
#
loop_
_entity_poly.entity_id
_entity_poly.type
_entity_poly.pdbx_seq_one_letter_code
_entity_poly.pdbx_strand_id
1 'polypeptide(L)'
;MANKIFERFCYGEGDVSPGLGGLNQYWERPARDILRGLLADVKPPESHWDKIKRITYNVDKDTTEVADAETAWMRSKINLGQFEAYVRAFTAYRGWMDAHPDNKSRAEGGEGDIVDILFDQILEAEPEWKAQGDRWRDIEVESVWGTYILLAKRK
;
A
#
# COMPACT_ATOMS: atom_id res chain seq x y z
N MET A 1 3.46 -7.25 -12.33
CA MET A 1 4.12 -5.94 -12.60
C MET A 1 3.49 -4.84 -11.73
N ALA A 2 2.18 -4.91 -11.47
CA ALA A 2 1.41 -3.98 -10.62
C ALA A 2 2.04 -3.66 -9.25
N ASN A 3 2.50 -4.67 -8.50
CA ASN A 3 3.09 -4.47 -7.16
C ASN A 3 4.31 -3.52 -7.16
N LYS A 4 5.14 -3.58 -8.20
CA LYS A 4 6.31 -2.71 -8.35
C LYS A 4 5.93 -1.26 -8.64
N ILE A 5 4.87 -1.06 -9.43
CA ILE A 5 4.34 0.27 -9.74
C ILE A 5 3.70 0.86 -8.49
N PHE A 6 2.87 0.09 -7.80
CA PHE A 6 2.28 0.49 -6.52
C PHE A 6 3.34 0.88 -5.49
N GLU A 7 4.37 0.04 -5.29
CA GLU A 7 5.50 0.32 -4.39
C GLU A 7 6.21 1.62 -4.77
N ARG A 8 6.50 1.83 -6.07
CA ARG A 8 7.13 3.07 -6.55
C ARG A 8 6.27 4.29 -6.24
N PHE A 9 4.97 4.25 -6.50
CA PHE A 9 4.06 5.38 -6.25
C PHE A 9 3.93 5.70 -4.77
N CYS A 10 3.86 4.66 -3.93
CA CYS A 10 3.62 4.83 -2.50
C CYS A 10 4.87 5.15 -1.70
N TYR A 11 6.02 4.57 -2.04
CA TYR A 11 7.23 4.59 -1.20
C TYR A 11 8.52 4.83 -1.99
N GLY A 12 8.46 4.94 -3.32
CA GLY A 12 9.63 5.28 -4.13
C GLY A 12 10.15 6.69 -3.83
N GLU A 13 11.44 6.88 -4.06
CA GLU A 13 12.05 8.21 -4.03
C GLU A 13 11.94 8.88 -5.39
N GLY A 14 11.80 10.21 -5.38
CA GLY A 14 11.74 11.04 -6.58
C GLY A 14 10.40 10.96 -7.33
N ASP A 15 10.51 11.17 -8.64
CA ASP A 15 9.37 11.27 -9.55
C ASP A 15 8.82 9.89 -9.90
N VAL A 16 7.50 9.74 -9.77
CA VAL A 16 6.76 8.52 -10.14
C VAL A 16 6.16 8.59 -11.55
N SER A 17 6.09 9.82 -12.07
CA SER A 17 5.82 10.22 -13.45
C SER A 17 6.62 11.51 -13.73
N PRO A 18 6.99 11.86 -14.98
CA PRO A 18 7.83 13.04 -15.23
C PRO A 18 7.30 14.32 -14.57
N GLY A 19 8.06 14.89 -13.63
CA GLY A 19 7.69 16.10 -12.89
C GLY A 19 6.67 15.89 -11.76
N LEU A 20 6.32 14.64 -11.44
CA LEU A 20 5.33 14.29 -10.44
C LEU A 20 5.95 13.46 -9.31
N GLY A 21 6.12 14.09 -8.15
CA GLY A 21 6.57 13.39 -6.94
C GLY A 21 5.53 12.40 -6.42
N GLY A 22 6.01 11.28 -5.87
CA GLY A 22 5.17 10.23 -5.29
C GLY A 22 4.58 10.57 -3.91
N LEU A 23 3.84 9.61 -3.35
CA LEU A 23 3.24 9.70 -2.01
C LEU A 23 4.28 9.59 -0.88
N ASN A 24 5.51 9.14 -1.17
CA ASN A 24 6.50 8.79 -0.16
C ASN A 24 6.78 9.93 0.84
N GLN A 25 6.86 11.17 0.34
CA GLN A 25 7.15 12.37 1.13
C GLN A 25 6.00 12.79 2.06
N TYR A 26 4.78 12.30 1.84
CA TYR A 26 3.59 12.66 2.60
C TYR A 26 3.23 11.64 3.69
N TRP A 27 3.99 10.55 3.80
CA TRP A 27 3.85 9.65 4.94
C TRP A 27 4.44 10.26 6.20
N GLU A 28 3.71 10.16 7.30
CA GLU A 28 4.22 10.56 8.61
C GLU A 28 5.41 9.69 9.04
N ARG A 29 6.55 10.33 9.29
CA ARG A 29 7.79 9.69 9.74
C ARG A 29 8.07 10.07 11.20
N PRO A 30 8.62 9.15 12.03
CA PRO A 30 9.17 7.83 11.67
C PRO A 30 8.14 6.68 11.65
N ALA A 31 6.88 6.94 12.01
CA ALA A 31 5.87 5.90 12.22
C ALA A 31 5.68 4.98 11.01
N ARG A 32 5.67 5.54 9.79
CA ARG A 32 5.53 4.73 8.58
C ARG A 32 6.70 3.78 8.33
N ASP A 33 7.94 4.20 8.62
CA ASP A 33 9.13 3.33 8.44
C ASP A 33 9.09 2.16 9.40
N ILE A 34 8.78 2.45 10.66
CA ILE A 34 8.66 1.45 11.71
C ILE A 34 7.58 0.42 11.34
N LEU A 35 6.43 0.88 10.84
CA LEU A 35 5.33 0.01 10.39
C LEU A 35 5.74 -0.89 9.22
N ARG A 36 6.41 -0.33 8.20
CA ARG A 36 6.90 -1.09 7.05
C ARG A 36 7.97 -2.11 7.44
N GLY A 37 8.77 -1.81 8.46
CA GLY A 37 9.70 -2.76 9.09
C GLY A 37 9.04 -3.77 10.04
N LEU A 38 7.71 -3.92 10.02
CA LEU A 38 6.96 -4.84 10.89
C LEU A 38 7.26 -4.65 12.40
N LEU A 39 7.55 -3.41 12.80
CA LEU A 39 7.95 -3.02 14.16
C LEU A 39 9.16 -3.83 14.68
N ALA A 40 10.07 -4.26 13.80
CA ALA A 40 11.24 -5.06 14.18
C ALA A 40 12.08 -4.39 15.28
N ASP A 41 12.20 -3.06 15.23
CA ASP A 41 13.00 -2.28 16.18
C ASP A 41 12.30 -1.99 17.50
N VAL A 42 10.99 -2.24 17.60
CA VAL A 42 10.23 -2.03 18.84
C VAL A 42 10.47 -3.18 19.80
N LYS A 43 11.14 -2.88 20.92
CA LYS A 43 11.52 -3.85 21.96
C LYS A 43 10.77 -3.54 23.27
N PRO A 44 9.85 -4.42 23.73
CA PRO A 44 9.23 -4.27 25.05
C PRO A 44 10.30 -4.25 26.15
N PRO A 45 10.24 -3.30 27.10
CA PRO A 45 11.21 -3.23 28.17
C PRO A 45 11.20 -4.49 29.05
N GLU A 46 12.34 -5.18 29.12
CA GLU A 46 12.48 -6.43 29.91
C GLU A 46 12.21 -6.22 31.40
N SER A 47 12.31 -4.98 31.92
CA SER A 47 11.96 -4.66 33.30
C SER A 47 10.47 -4.86 33.61
N HIS A 48 9.58 -4.73 32.63
CA HIS A 48 8.12 -4.78 32.81
C HIS A 48 7.46 -6.00 32.14
N TRP A 49 8.13 -6.59 31.15
CA TRP A 49 7.56 -7.62 30.28
C TRP A 49 8.46 -8.86 30.21
N ASP A 50 7.84 -10.04 30.15
CA ASP A 50 8.48 -11.32 29.89
C ASP A 50 7.75 -12.09 28.78
N LYS A 51 8.29 -13.26 28.39
CA LYS A 51 7.70 -14.16 27.39
C LYS A 51 7.33 -13.47 26.07
N ILE A 52 8.25 -12.66 25.54
CA ILE A 52 8.05 -11.94 24.28
C ILE A 52 7.94 -12.93 23.12
N LYS A 53 6.85 -12.85 22.35
CA LYS A 53 6.65 -13.60 21.11
C LYS A 53 6.31 -12.63 19.99
N ARG A 54 7.08 -12.71 18.91
CA ARG A 54 6.82 -11.97 17.67
C ARG A 54 6.42 -12.96 16.59
N ILE A 55 5.35 -12.65 15.87
CA ILE A 55 4.91 -13.41 14.72
C ILE A 55 4.76 -12.42 13.57
N THR A 56 5.38 -12.71 12.44
CA THR A 56 5.48 -11.79 11.31
C THR A 56 5.24 -12.51 10.01
N TYR A 57 4.57 -11.83 9.09
CA TYR A 57 4.49 -12.21 7.69
C TYR A 57 4.85 -10.99 6.85
N ASN A 58 5.92 -11.10 6.06
CA ASN A 58 6.40 -10.01 5.23
C ASN A 58 5.83 -10.15 3.82
N VAL A 59 5.44 -9.02 3.23
CA VAL A 59 5.06 -8.90 1.83
C VAL A 59 5.78 -7.70 1.24
N ASP A 60 6.18 -7.80 -0.01
CA ASP A 60 6.88 -6.76 -0.73
C ASP A 60 6.49 -6.72 -2.21
N LYS A 61 7.13 -5.82 -2.96
CA LYS A 61 6.87 -5.62 -4.40
C LYS A 61 7.14 -6.85 -5.28
N ASP A 62 7.89 -7.83 -4.78
CA ASP A 62 8.28 -9.05 -5.48
C ASP A 62 7.44 -10.25 -5.02
N THR A 63 6.51 -10.07 -4.07
CA THR A 63 5.56 -11.09 -3.63
C THR A 63 4.57 -11.41 -4.76
N THR A 64 4.64 -12.64 -5.28
CA THR A 64 3.76 -13.15 -6.36
C THR A 64 2.83 -14.27 -5.89
N GLU A 65 3.08 -14.85 -4.72
CA GLU A 65 2.30 -15.93 -4.14
C GLU A 65 1.88 -15.55 -2.73
N VAL A 66 0.62 -15.88 -2.39
CA VAL A 66 0.06 -15.63 -1.07
C VAL A 66 0.25 -16.90 -0.24
N ALA A 67 0.85 -16.77 0.94
CA ALA A 67 1.00 -17.88 1.86
C ALA A 67 -0.37 -18.40 2.35
N ASP A 68 -0.38 -19.56 3.00
CA ASP A 68 -1.60 -20.11 3.60
C ASP A 68 -2.21 -19.19 4.67
N ALA A 69 -3.43 -19.50 5.08
CA ALA A 69 -4.15 -18.74 6.10
C ALA A 69 -3.52 -18.84 7.51
N GLU A 70 -2.61 -19.78 7.74
CA GLU A 70 -1.88 -19.90 9.01
C GLU A 70 -0.69 -18.92 9.08
N THR A 71 -0.27 -18.38 7.94
CA THR A 71 0.85 -17.45 7.78
C THR A 71 0.38 -16.05 7.36
N ALA A 72 -0.43 -15.96 6.30
CA ALA A 72 -0.95 -14.71 5.73
C ALA A 72 -2.29 -14.32 6.37
N TRP A 73 -2.24 -13.78 7.58
CA TRP A 73 -3.45 -13.49 8.37
C TRP A 73 -4.31 -12.35 7.85
N MET A 74 -3.68 -11.33 7.24
CA MET A 74 -4.39 -10.25 6.59
C MET A 74 -4.35 -10.46 5.09
N ARG A 75 -5.40 -11.12 4.58
CA ARG A 75 -5.66 -11.27 3.16
C ARG A 75 -7.15 -11.06 2.88
N SER A 76 -7.47 -10.51 1.72
CA SER A 76 -8.84 -10.31 1.29
C SER A 76 -8.94 -10.42 -0.21
N LYS A 77 -10.04 -11.02 -0.68
CA LYS A 77 -10.46 -10.87 -2.08
C LYS A 77 -11.21 -9.56 -2.19
N ILE A 78 -10.71 -8.67 -3.03
CA ILE A 78 -11.31 -7.37 -3.32
C ILE A 78 -11.24 -7.15 -4.83
N ASN A 79 -12.10 -6.31 -5.38
CA ASN A 79 -11.93 -5.89 -6.76
C ASN A 79 -10.97 -4.70 -6.89
N LEU A 80 -10.47 -4.44 -8.09
CA LEU A 80 -9.52 -3.35 -8.32
C LEU A 80 -10.10 -1.96 -8.01
N GLY A 81 -11.41 -1.75 -8.14
CA GLY A 81 -12.06 -0.50 -7.72
C GLY A 81 -12.07 -0.31 -6.20
N GLN A 82 -12.23 -1.39 -5.43
CA GLN A 82 -12.08 -1.37 -3.97
C GLN A 82 -10.63 -1.12 -3.56
N PHE A 83 -9.67 -1.72 -4.28
CA PHE A 83 -8.25 -1.42 -4.07
C PHE A 83 -7.93 0.05 -4.38
N GLU A 84 -8.49 0.61 -5.46
CA GLU A 84 -8.38 2.03 -5.80
C GLU A 84 -8.87 2.92 -4.64
N ALA A 85 -10.07 2.64 -4.12
CA ALA A 85 -10.62 3.36 -2.97
C ALA A 85 -9.75 3.21 -1.70
N TYR A 86 -9.16 2.03 -1.48
CA TYR A 86 -8.24 1.79 -0.37
C TYR A 86 -6.98 2.67 -0.45
N VAL A 87 -6.40 2.85 -1.65
CA VAL A 87 -5.25 3.76 -1.84
C VAL A 87 -5.63 5.21 -1.59
N ARG A 88 -6.82 5.65 -2.04
CA ARG A 88 -7.36 7.00 -1.78
C ARG A 88 -7.65 7.27 -0.30
N ALA A 89 -7.77 6.22 0.52
CA ALA A 89 -7.93 6.36 1.97
C ALA A 89 -6.61 6.60 2.72
N PHE A 90 -5.45 6.56 2.04
CA PHE A 90 -4.17 6.78 2.69
C PHE A 90 -4.01 8.22 3.18
N THR A 91 -3.45 8.38 4.38
CA THR A 91 -3.09 9.71 4.92
C THR A 91 -2.09 10.43 4.02
N ALA A 92 -1.16 9.70 3.39
CA ALA A 92 -0.23 10.27 2.41
C ALA A 92 -0.93 10.74 1.13
N TYR A 93 -2.01 10.08 0.69
CA TYR A 93 -2.80 10.58 -0.43
C TYR A 93 -3.48 11.90 -0.07
N ARG A 94 -4.04 12.01 1.14
CA ARG A 94 -4.59 13.28 1.62
C ARG A 94 -3.53 14.38 1.64
N GLY A 95 -2.35 14.11 2.20
CA GLY A 95 -1.23 15.06 2.20
C GLY A 95 -0.78 15.47 0.79
N TRP A 96 -0.80 14.52 -0.16
CA TRP A 96 -0.49 14.80 -1.56
C TRP A 96 -1.53 15.73 -2.20
N MET A 97 -2.84 15.47 -1.97
CA MET A 97 -3.93 16.31 -2.48
C MET A 97 -3.89 17.73 -1.89
N ASP A 98 -3.56 17.86 -0.61
CA ASP A 98 -3.44 19.18 0.03
C ASP A 98 -2.28 20.01 -0.57
N ALA A 99 -1.21 19.35 -1.05
CA ALA A 99 -0.09 19.99 -1.73
C ALA A 99 -0.33 20.23 -3.24
N HIS A 100 -1.30 19.54 -3.85
CA HIS A 100 -1.63 19.60 -5.27
C HIS A 100 -3.15 19.82 -5.48
N PRO A 101 -3.71 20.95 -5.00
CA PRO A 101 -5.16 21.17 -4.98
C PRO A 101 -5.80 21.25 -6.38
N ASP A 102 -5.01 21.55 -7.41
CA ASP A 102 -5.46 21.63 -8.80
C ASP A 102 -5.51 20.24 -9.48
N ASN A 103 -4.83 19.24 -8.93
CA ASN A 103 -4.79 17.87 -9.44
C ASN A 103 -5.97 17.06 -8.92
N LYS A 104 -7.18 17.39 -9.39
CA LYS A 104 -8.40 16.66 -9.05
C LYS A 104 -8.48 15.33 -9.78
N SER A 105 -9.13 14.36 -9.13
CA SER A 105 -9.41 13.07 -9.76
C SER A 105 -10.29 13.23 -10.99
N ARG A 106 -10.20 12.29 -11.94
CA ARG A 106 -11.10 12.26 -13.10
C ARG A 106 -12.57 12.11 -12.71
N ALA A 107 -12.84 11.41 -11.60
CA ALA A 107 -14.20 11.26 -11.06
C ALA A 107 -14.78 12.59 -10.53
N GLU A 108 -13.93 13.52 -10.12
CA GLU A 108 -14.31 14.87 -9.67
C GLU A 108 -14.25 15.92 -10.80
N GLY A 109 -14.08 15.47 -12.04
CA GLY A 109 -14.00 16.34 -13.22
C GLY A 109 -12.64 16.99 -13.45
N GLY A 110 -11.58 16.50 -12.80
CA GLY A 110 -10.19 16.89 -13.07
C GLY A 110 -9.55 16.10 -14.22
N GLU A 111 -8.27 16.39 -14.50
CA GLU A 111 -7.49 15.68 -15.53
C GLU A 111 -6.93 14.33 -15.03
N GLY A 112 -6.88 14.15 -13.71
CA GLY A 112 -6.40 12.95 -13.05
C GLY A 112 -5.47 13.28 -11.89
N ASP A 113 -5.72 12.65 -10.76
CA ASP A 113 -4.83 12.74 -9.61
C ASP A 113 -3.77 11.62 -9.62
N ILE A 114 -2.93 11.59 -8.58
CA ILE A 114 -1.86 10.59 -8.48
C ILE A 114 -2.38 9.14 -8.47
N VAL A 115 -3.59 8.88 -7.98
CA VAL A 115 -4.17 7.53 -7.97
C VAL A 115 -4.69 7.17 -9.37
N ASP A 116 -5.28 8.12 -10.08
CA ASP A 116 -5.66 7.92 -11.49
C ASP A 116 -4.43 7.54 -12.34
N ILE A 117 -3.33 8.26 -12.15
CA ILE A 117 -2.06 8.02 -12.86
C ILE A 117 -1.43 6.68 -12.44
N LEU A 118 -1.52 6.31 -11.15
CA LEU A 118 -1.09 5.01 -10.67
C LEU A 118 -1.82 3.88 -11.41
N PHE A 119 -3.15 3.97 -11.51
CA PHE A 119 -3.93 2.93 -12.18
C PHE A 119 -3.73 2.91 -13.70
N ASP A 120 -3.53 4.05 -14.35
CA ASP A 120 -3.13 4.08 -15.77
C ASP A 120 -1.87 3.24 -16.00
N GLN A 121 -0.85 3.42 -15.15
CA GLN A 121 0.40 2.67 -15.27
C GLN A 121 0.26 1.20 -14.90
N ILE A 122 -0.56 0.87 -13.90
CA ILE A 122 -0.88 -0.53 -13.57
C ILE A 122 -1.58 -1.21 -14.74
N LEU A 123 -2.58 -0.57 -15.34
CA LEU A 123 -3.32 -1.14 -16.47
C LEU A 123 -2.42 -1.28 -17.70
N GLU A 124 -1.57 -0.30 -18.01
CA GLU A 124 -0.59 -0.44 -19.09
C GLU A 124 0.33 -1.66 -18.91
N ALA A 125 0.71 -1.91 -17.66
CA ALA A 125 1.59 -3.02 -17.28
C ALA A 125 0.90 -4.38 -17.22
N GLU A 126 -0.44 -4.43 -17.13
CA GLU A 126 -1.23 -5.65 -16.99
C GLU A 126 -2.26 -5.73 -18.14
N PRO A 127 -1.86 -6.23 -19.34
CA PRO A 127 -2.67 -6.16 -20.55
C PRO A 127 -4.06 -6.82 -20.43
N GLU A 128 -4.16 -7.89 -19.65
CA GLU A 128 -5.43 -8.59 -19.40
C GLU A 128 -6.44 -7.71 -18.66
N TRP A 129 -5.95 -6.87 -17.74
CA TRP A 129 -6.79 -5.93 -17.00
C TRP A 129 -7.20 -4.75 -17.87
N LYS A 130 -6.24 -4.20 -18.63
CA LYS A 130 -6.51 -3.11 -19.59
C LYS A 130 -7.51 -3.51 -20.68
N ALA A 131 -7.47 -4.76 -21.14
CA ALA A 131 -8.41 -5.29 -22.13
C ALA A 131 -9.87 -5.29 -21.64
N GLN A 132 -10.13 -5.18 -20.32
CA GLN A 132 -11.49 -5.09 -19.79
C GLN A 132 -12.13 -3.70 -19.97
N GLY A 133 -11.37 -2.70 -20.45
CA GLY A 133 -11.86 -1.33 -20.60
C GLY A 133 -12.38 -0.80 -19.26
N ASP A 134 -13.52 -0.12 -19.26
CA ASP A 134 -14.10 0.49 -18.05
C ASP A 134 -14.44 -0.52 -16.93
N ARG A 135 -14.54 -1.82 -17.26
CA ARG A 135 -14.83 -2.89 -16.31
C ARG A 135 -13.60 -3.40 -15.57
N TRP A 136 -12.41 -2.82 -15.77
CA TRP A 136 -11.22 -3.24 -15.02
C TRP A 136 -11.42 -3.15 -13.51
N ARG A 137 -12.26 -2.22 -13.04
CA ARG A 137 -12.60 -2.04 -11.63
C ARG A 137 -13.31 -3.25 -11.01
N ASP A 138 -13.97 -4.06 -11.82
CA ASP A 138 -14.70 -5.25 -11.38
C ASP A 138 -13.80 -6.48 -11.25
N ILE A 139 -12.56 -6.42 -11.73
CA ILE A 139 -11.61 -7.53 -11.67
C ILE A 139 -11.30 -7.84 -10.20
N GLU A 140 -11.60 -9.06 -9.77
CA GLU A 140 -11.23 -9.56 -8.46
C GLU A 140 -9.75 -9.89 -8.39
N VAL A 141 -9.10 -9.44 -7.32
CA VAL A 141 -7.72 -9.74 -6.98
C VAL A 141 -7.62 -10.19 -5.52
N GLU A 142 -6.59 -10.95 -5.21
CA GLU A 142 -6.22 -11.23 -3.82
C GLU A 142 -5.23 -10.17 -3.35
N SER A 143 -5.63 -9.40 -2.34
CA SER A 143 -4.75 -8.46 -1.65
C SER A 143 -4.26 -9.09 -0.35
N VAL A 144 -2.98 -8.92 -0.06
CA VAL A 144 -2.32 -9.43 1.14
C VAL A 144 -1.44 -8.35 1.75
N TRP A 145 -1.41 -8.28 3.07
CA TRP A 145 -0.67 -7.26 3.81
C TRP A 145 0.42 -7.89 4.67
N GLY A 146 1.53 -7.15 4.82
CA GLY A 146 2.56 -7.47 5.79
C GLY A 146 1.98 -7.32 7.19
N THR A 147 2.12 -8.34 8.02
CA THR A 147 1.55 -8.36 9.36
C THR A 147 2.59 -8.62 10.42
N TYR A 148 2.35 -8.06 11.60
CA TYR A 148 3.10 -8.39 12.80
C TYR A 148 2.12 -8.53 13.97
N ILE A 149 2.41 -9.45 14.87
CA ILE A 149 1.79 -9.55 16.18
C ILE A 149 2.92 -9.63 17.21
N LEU A 150 2.90 -8.71 18.17
CA LEU A 150 3.82 -8.70 19.30
C LEU A 150 3.04 -9.03 20.57
N LEU A 151 3.31 -10.20 21.13
CA LEU A 151 2.73 -10.66 22.38
C LEU A 151 3.81 -10.58 23.47
N ALA A 152 3.40 -10.14 24.64
CA ALA A 152 4.24 -10.10 25.83
C ALA A 152 3.37 -10.38 27.06
N LYS A 153 3.95 -11.02 28.08
CA LYS A 153 3.30 -11.19 29.37
C LYS A 153 3.85 -10.12 30.32
N ARG A 154 2.95 -9.48 31.07
CA ARG A 154 3.35 -8.54 32.12
C ARG A 154 3.95 -9.32 33.28
N LYS A 155 5.08 -8.85 33.80
CA LYS A 155 5.66 -9.36 35.04
C LYS A 155 4.73 -9.14 36.23
#